data_AF-A0A0N0UZE6-F1
#
_entry.id   AF-A0A0N0UZE6-F1
#
_cell.length_a   1.000
_cell.length_b   1.000
_cell.length_c   1.000
_cell.angle_alpha   90.00
_cell.angle_beta   90.00
_cell.angle_gamma   90.00
#
_symmetry.space_group_name_H-M   'P 1'
#
loop_
_entity.id
_entity.type
_entity.pdbx_description
1 polymer ?
#
loop_
_entity_poly.entity_id
_entity_poly.type
_entity_poly.pdbx_seq_one_letter_code
_entity_poly.pdbx_strand_id
1 'polypeptide(L)'
;DKSHASLIDSRMFGAVFAATGGNDHIFGPIQFNWGYSLNPVEINESSTITCKFSSGGGVGKDYRVKYSLIAFRGSINATVAQMNEKQIKGVGLTEDDIKILDQAMIQAILSCRSRSKIGQTPRFYLRIELNDKKTFLNDLRECIKFIPSDDIDPFKIQQIDQFEIDISRLTDYLKPFETRIKCFHIWQDQMIKIKGIDTIKEQYKGKISIIDPLKK
;
A
#
# COMPACT_ATOMS: atom_id res chain seq x y z
N ASP A 1 -8.70 28.20 16.60
CA ASP A 1 -7.37 28.08 15.98
C ASP A 1 -7.09 26.66 15.53
N LYS A 2 -6.83 26.44 14.24
CA LYS A 2 -6.42 25.13 13.72
C LYS A 2 -4.94 24.95 14.02
N SER A 3 -4.62 24.22 15.08
CA SER A 3 -3.24 23.80 15.38
C SER A 3 -2.69 22.94 14.23
N HIS A 4 -1.39 23.02 13.93
CA HIS A 4 -0.72 22.16 12.95
C HIS A 4 -0.92 20.65 13.21
N ALA A 5 -1.19 20.30 14.46
CA ALA A 5 -1.58 18.96 14.89
C ALA A 5 -2.91 18.48 14.24
N SER A 6 -3.82 19.41 13.89
CA SER A 6 -5.13 19.12 13.29
C SER A 6 -5.10 18.87 11.78
N LEU A 7 -3.93 18.86 11.15
CA LEU A 7 -3.79 18.49 9.74
C LEU A 7 -3.86 16.95 9.57
N ILE A 8 -4.45 16.50 8.46
CA ILE A 8 -4.71 15.07 8.23
C ILE A 8 -3.42 14.25 8.12
N ASP A 9 -2.39 14.79 7.48
CA ASP A 9 -1.06 14.22 7.37
C ASP A 9 -0.39 14.10 8.75
N SER A 10 -0.47 15.14 9.59
CA SER A 10 0.01 15.10 10.98
C SER A 10 -0.70 14.01 11.79
N ARG A 11 -2.02 13.85 11.63
CA ARG A 11 -2.79 12.80 12.32
C ARG A 11 -2.43 11.39 11.85
N MET A 12 -2.10 11.23 10.57
CA MET A 12 -1.81 9.94 9.96
C MET A 12 -0.36 9.49 10.18
N PHE A 13 0.59 10.37 9.86
CA PHE A 13 2.02 10.06 9.75
C PHE A 13 2.86 10.72 10.85
N GLY A 14 2.25 11.57 11.65
CA GLY A 14 2.95 12.30 12.69
C GLY A 14 3.66 13.53 12.15
N ALA A 15 4.17 14.34 13.06
CA ALA A 15 4.89 15.56 12.75
C ALA A 15 5.82 15.91 13.91
N VAL A 16 6.92 16.56 13.59
CA VAL A 16 7.79 17.22 14.56
C VAL A 16 7.60 18.73 14.38
N PHE A 17 7.10 19.39 15.41
CA PHE A 17 6.99 20.84 15.45
C PHE A 17 8.24 21.43 16.07
N ALA A 18 8.64 22.62 15.60
CA ALA A 18 9.77 23.36 16.14
C ALA A 18 9.22 24.56 16.91
N ALA A 19 8.52 24.32 18.02
CA ALA A 19 8.12 25.37 18.94
C ALA A 19 9.05 25.40 20.16
N THR A 20 9.24 26.59 20.71
CA THR A 20 10.18 26.81 21.80
C THR A 20 9.56 26.32 23.12
N GLY A 21 10.05 25.19 23.65
CA GLY A 21 9.84 24.79 25.05
C GLY A 21 8.79 23.71 25.37
N GLY A 22 8.37 22.87 24.42
CA GLY A 22 7.39 21.79 24.65
C GLY A 22 7.69 20.45 23.96
N ASN A 23 7.03 19.37 24.40
CA ASN A 23 7.03 18.07 23.71
C ASN A 23 6.25 18.19 22.39
N ASP A 24 6.97 18.58 21.34
CA ASP A 24 6.42 18.97 20.03
C ASP A 24 6.35 17.83 19.01
N HIS A 25 6.27 16.58 19.44
CA HIS A 25 6.24 15.44 18.55
C HIS A 25 4.90 14.71 18.62
N ILE A 26 4.30 14.49 17.45
CA ILE A 26 3.18 13.58 17.27
C ILE A 26 3.70 12.36 16.54
N PHE A 27 3.49 11.18 17.12
CA PHE A 27 3.86 9.92 16.48
C PHE A 27 2.80 9.53 15.44
N GLY A 28 3.23 9.16 14.24
CA GLY A 28 2.34 8.67 13.20
C GLY A 28 1.80 7.28 13.53
N PRO A 29 0.47 7.09 13.71
CA PRO A 29 -0.10 5.76 13.86
C PRO A 29 0.04 4.91 12.60
N ILE A 30 0.15 5.52 11.41
CA ILE A 30 0.32 4.81 10.14
C ILE A 30 1.80 4.78 9.78
N GLN A 31 2.32 3.57 9.57
CA GLN A 31 3.71 3.34 9.19
C GLN A 31 3.76 2.39 7.99
N PHE A 32 4.68 2.66 7.06
CA PHE A 32 4.90 1.83 5.86
C PHE A 32 6.29 1.24 5.85
N ASN A 33 6.39 0.04 5.28
CA ASN A 33 7.66 -0.58 4.93
C ASN A 33 7.92 -0.45 3.43
N TRP A 34 9.21 -0.54 3.09
CA TRP A 34 9.69 -0.53 1.73
C TRP A 34 9.02 -1.61 0.89
N GLY A 35 8.63 -1.23 -0.33
CA GLY A 35 8.12 -2.17 -1.31
C GLY A 35 9.24 -3.02 -1.89
N TYR A 36 8.93 -4.27 -2.20
CA TYR A 36 9.83 -5.15 -2.95
C TYR A 36 9.05 -5.86 -4.06
N SER A 37 9.77 -6.34 -5.07
CA SER A 37 9.14 -7.03 -6.20
C SER A 37 8.74 -8.45 -5.82
N LEU A 38 7.53 -8.85 -6.20
CA LEU A 38 7.00 -10.20 -6.04
C LEU A 38 7.44 -11.14 -7.17
N ASN A 39 7.93 -10.59 -8.29
CA ASN A 39 8.45 -11.36 -9.41
C ASN A 39 9.94 -11.05 -9.65
N PRO A 40 10.70 -11.97 -10.25
CA PRO A 40 12.03 -11.65 -10.77
C PRO A 40 11.94 -10.55 -11.82
N VAL A 41 12.89 -9.61 -11.81
CA VAL A 41 12.84 -8.40 -12.63
C VAL A 41 14.02 -8.34 -13.59
N GLU A 42 13.73 -8.10 -14.87
CA GLU A 42 14.71 -7.75 -15.89
C GLU A 42 14.85 -6.23 -16.02
N ILE A 43 16.08 -5.73 -15.93
CA ILE A 43 16.41 -4.31 -16.14
C ILE A 43 16.57 -4.07 -17.64
N ASN A 44 16.08 -2.94 -18.14
CA ASN A 44 16.31 -2.51 -19.51
C ASN A 44 17.80 -2.27 -19.76
N GLU A 45 18.32 -2.91 -20.81
CA GLU A 45 19.73 -2.83 -21.20
C GLU A 45 20.15 -1.43 -21.66
N SER A 46 19.23 -0.70 -22.31
CA SER A 46 19.46 0.68 -22.75
C SER A 46 18.95 1.69 -21.73
N SER A 47 19.86 2.16 -20.87
CA SER A 47 19.57 3.23 -19.92
C SER A 47 20.03 4.61 -20.39
N THR A 48 20.75 4.73 -21.51
CA THR A 48 21.37 6.01 -21.90
C THR A 48 20.37 6.91 -22.61
N ILE A 49 20.17 8.11 -22.08
CA ILE A 49 19.33 9.15 -22.69
C ILE A 49 20.18 10.37 -23.02
N THR A 50 19.85 11.09 -24.10
CA THR A 50 20.52 12.34 -24.47
C THR A 50 19.54 13.49 -24.39
N CYS A 51 19.99 14.60 -23.80
CA CYS A 51 19.24 15.85 -23.70
C CYS A 51 19.99 16.94 -24.45
N LYS A 52 19.29 17.70 -25.30
CA LYS A 52 19.82 18.92 -25.91
C LYS A 52 19.30 20.13 -25.13
N PHE A 53 20.20 20.93 -24.58
CA PHE A 53 19.89 22.22 -23.98
C PHE A 53 20.47 23.35 -24.86
N SER A 54 19.94 24.56 -24.70
CA SER A 54 20.48 25.76 -25.36
C SER A 54 21.93 26.07 -24.95
N SER A 55 22.38 25.58 -23.79
CA SER A 55 23.74 25.71 -23.27
C SER A 55 24.68 24.53 -23.63
N GLY A 56 24.23 23.55 -24.42
CA GLY A 56 24.98 22.34 -24.75
C GLY A 56 24.20 21.03 -24.55
N GLY A 57 24.78 19.90 -24.96
CA GLY A 57 24.18 18.57 -24.77
C GLY A 57 24.62 17.88 -23.48
N GLY A 58 23.76 17.01 -22.92
CA GLY A 58 24.08 16.18 -21.76
C GLY A 58 23.63 14.73 -21.96
N VAL A 59 24.40 13.77 -21.43
CA VAL A 59 24.07 12.35 -21.41
C VAL A 59 23.59 12.00 -20.00
N GLY A 60 22.36 11.49 -19.89
CA GLY A 60 21.76 11.01 -18.65
C GLY A 60 21.57 9.49 -18.65
N LYS A 61 21.26 8.95 -17.47
CA LYS A 61 20.84 7.55 -17.31
C LYS A 61 19.39 7.47 -16.84
N ASP A 62 18.57 6.68 -17.53
CA ASP A 62 17.18 6.34 -17.24
C ASP A 62 17.10 4.82 -17.06
N TYR A 63 17.22 4.38 -15.81
CA TYR A 63 17.10 2.96 -15.47
C TYR A 63 15.63 2.58 -15.39
N ARG A 64 15.24 1.59 -16.20
CA ARG A 64 13.88 1.07 -16.23
C ARG A 64 13.88 -0.42 -16.06
N VAL A 65 12.80 -0.92 -15.50
CA VAL A 65 12.51 -2.36 -15.45
C VAL A 65 11.49 -2.66 -16.52
N LYS A 66 11.56 -3.84 -17.15
CA LYS A 66 10.56 -4.26 -18.15
C LYS A 66 9.20 -4.44 -17.50
N TYR A 67 9.17 -5.16 -16.38
CA TYR A 67 7.98 -5.36 -15.57
C TYR A 67 8.35 -5.66 -14.12
N SER A 68 7.57 -5.12 -13.19
CA SER A 68 7.71 -5.44 -11.77
C SER A 68 6.37 -5.26 -11.07
N LEU A 69 5.92 -6.32 -10.40
CA LEU A 69 4.80 -6.31 -9.48
C LEU A 69 5.36 -6.04 -8.08
N ILE A 70 5.15 -4.82 -7.58
CA ILE A 70 5.73 -4.38 -6.30
C ILE A 70 4.67 -4.42 -5.20
N ALA A 71 5.00 -5.06 -4.08
CA ALA A 71 4.13 -5.13 -2.91
C ALA A 71 4.67 -4.28 -1.76
N PHE A 72 3.81 -3.39 -1.26
CA PHE A 72 4.08 -2.56 -0.08
C PHE A 72 3.32 -3.10 1.13
N ARG A 73 3.86 -2.87 2.33
CA ARG A 73 3.18 -3.18 3.59
C ARG A 73 3.02 -1.90 4.39
N GLY A 74 1.85 -1.73 5.01
CA GLY A 74 1.60 -0.73 6.03
C GLY A 74 0.96 -1.34 7.27
N SER A 75 1.01 -0.60 8.37
CA SER A 75 0.28 -0.94 9.61
C SER A 75 -0.27 0.32 10.24
N ILE A 76 -1.46 0.20 10.84
CA ILE A 76 -2.11 1.27 11.62
C ILE A 76 -2.09 0.85 13.09
N ASN A 77 -1.38 1.62 13.93
CA ASN A 77 -1.24 1.32 15.35
C ASN A 77 -2.33 2.04 16.16
N ALA A 78 -3.35 1.28 16.57
CA ALA A 78 -4.47 1.78 17.38
C ALA A 78 -4.03 2.36 18.74
N THR A 79 -2.93 1.85 19.34
CA THR A 79 -2.43 2.37 20.62
C THR A 79 -1.86 3.78 20.45
N VAL A 80 -1.10 4.02 19.38
CA VAL A 80 -0.54 5.34 19.06
C VAL A 80 -1.65 6.32 18.70
N ALA A 81 -2.63 5.90 17.90
CA ALA A 81 -3.78 6.74 17.56
C ALA A 81 -4.54 7.21 18.81
N GLN A 82 -4.83 6.30 19.75
CA GLN A 82 -5.48 6.62 21.03
C GLN A 82 -4.61 7.49 21.95
N MET A 83 -3.29 7.32 21.93
CA MET A 83 -2.38 8.14 22.71
C MET A 83 -2.40 9.60 22.23
N ASN A 84 -2.34 9.82 20.92
CA ASN A 84 -2.35 11.15 20.34
C ASN A 84 -3.65 11.91 20.65
N GLU A 85 -4.80 11.24 20.56
CA GLU A 85 -6.11 11.82 20.89
C GLU A 85 -6.18 12.30 22.35
N LYS A 86 -5.54 11.57 23.28
CA LYS A 86 -5.47 11.93 24.70
C LYS A 86 -4.48 13.07 24.97
N GLN A 87 -3.33 13.06 24.30
CA GLN A 87 -2.29 14.07 24.47
C GLN A 87 -2.73 15.42 23.90
N ILE A 88 -3.43 15.40 22.77
CA ILE A 88 -3.87 16.60 22.06
C ILE A 88 -5.36 16.46 21.79
N LYS A 89 -6.18 17.11 22.64
CA LYS A 89 -7.65 17.03 22.58
C LYS A 89 -8.15 17.43 21.20
N GLY A 90 -8.84 16.51 20.52
CA GLY A 90 -9.39 16.72 19.17
C GLY A 90 -8.42 16.42 18.03
N VAL A 91 -7.24 15.86 18.33
CA VAL A 91 -6.25 15.42 17.34
C VAL A 91 -6.03 13.92 17.49
N GLY A 92 -6.85 13.13 16.80
CA GLY A 92 -6.77 11.68 16.77
C GLY A 92 -7.13 11.16 15.39
N LEU A 93 -6.49 10.06 14.96
CA LEU A 93 -6.81 9.40 13.70
C LEU A 93 -8.27 8.93 13.73
N THR A 94 -9.09 9.48 12.84
CA THR A 94 -10.52 9.13 12.77
C THR A 94 -10.78 8.00 11.77
N GLU A 95 -11.94 7.35 11.87
CA GLU A 95 -12.36 6.34 10.88
C GLU A 95 -12.50 6.94 9.48
N ASP A 96 -12.93 8.20 9.37
CA ASP A 96 -13.03 8.90 8.09
C ASP A 96 -11.65 9.23 7.50
N ASP A 97 -10.66 9.56 8.34
CA ASP A 97 -9.27 9.67 7.90
C ASP A 97 -8.79 8.34 7.30
N ILE A 98 -9.10 7.19 7.93
CA ILE A 98 -8.72 5.87 7.42
C ILE A 98 -9.40 5.57 6.07
N LYS A 99 -10.68 5.92 5.88
CA LYS A 99 -11.34 5.77 4.58
C LYS A 99 -10.68 6.62 3.50
N ILE A 100 -10.29 7.86 3.83
CA ILE A 100 -9.54 8.73 2.92
C ILE A 100 -8.19 8.10 2.57
N LEU A 101 -7.50 7.51 3.56
CA LEU A 101 -6.25 6.78 3.32
C LEU A 101 -6.46 5.63 2.34
N ASP A 102 -7.48 4.78 2.54
CA ASP A 102 -7.76 3.63 1.67
C ASP A 102 -7.93 4.05 0.21
N GLN A 103 -8.69 5.11 -0.03
CA GLN A 103 -8.89 5.68 -1.36
C GLN A 103 -7.60 6.29 -1.91
N ALA A 104 -6.90 7.08 -1.10
CA ALA A 104 -5.67 7.76 -1.48
C ALA A 104 -4.58 6.76 -1.88
N MET A 105 -4.46 5.61 -1.21
CA MET A 105 -3.47 4.58 -1.56
C MET A 105 -3.67 4.03 -2.98
N ILE A 106 -4.92 3.93 -3.44
CA ILE A 106 -5.24 3.47 -4.79
C ILE A 106 -5.06 4.62 -5.80
N GLN A 107 -5.64 5.79 -5.50
CA GLN A 107 -5.64 6.94 -6.40
C GLN A 107 -4.25 7.58 -6.58
N ALA A 108 -3.39 7.55 -5.56
CA ALA A 108 -2.09 8.21 -5.59
C ALA A 108 -1.19 7.68 -6.71
N ILE A 109 -1.24 6.37 -6.98
CA ILE A 109 -0.48 5.74 -8.07
C ILE A 109 -0.96 6.26 -9.42
N LEU A 110 -2.27 6.38 -9.61
CA LEU A 110 -2.88 6.90 -10.84
C LEU A 110 -2.60 8.39 -11.03
N SER A 111 -2.53 9.15 -9.93
CA SER A 111 -2.36 10.61 -9.93
C SER A 111 -0.91 11.04 -10.11
N CYS A 112 0.06 10.16 -9.81
CA CYS A 112 1.50 10.44 -9.92
C CYS A 112 2.07 10.20 -11.34
N ARG A 113 1.48 10.81 -12.37
CA ARG A 113 1.93 10.65 -13.78
C ARG A 113 3.13 11.56 -14.09
N SER A 114 4.34 11.09 -13.85
CA SER A 114 5.59 11.72 -14.35
C SER A 114 6.26 10.84 -15.42
N ARG A 115 7.18 11.39 -16.23
CA ARG A 115 7.90 10.62 -17.27
C ARG A 115 8.52 9.31 -16.74
N SER A 116 9.06 9.34 -15.52
CA SER A 116 9.68 8.19 -14.86
C SER A 116 8.68 7.25 -14.15
N LYS A 117 7.40 7.64 -14.05
CA LYS A 117 6.34 6.89 -13.37
C LYS A 117 5.18 6.50 -14.31
N ILE A 118 5.32 6.74 -15.61
CA ILE A 118 4.39 6.24 -16.63
C ILE A 118 4.37 4.71 -16.58
N GLY A 119 3.18 4.12 -16.62
CA GLY A 119 2.99 2.66 -16.62
C GLY A 119 2.81 2.04 -15.24
N GLN A 120 2.87 2.82 -14.15
CA GLN A 120 2.48 2.34 -12.83
C GLN A 120 0.95 2.27 -12.71
N THR A 121 0.44 1.16 -12.19
CA THR A 121 -1.01 0.95 -12.02
C THR A 121 -1.23 0.16 -10.74
N PRO A 122 -2.12 0.61 -9.84
CA PRO A 122 -2.50 -0.19 -8.67
C PRO A 122 -3.16 -1.48 -9.17
N ARG A 123 -2.88 -2.62 -8.52
CA ARG A 123 -3.49 -3.91 -8.90
C ARG A 123 -4.36 -4.51 -7.81
N PHE A 124 -3.91 -4.42 -6.57
CA PHE A 124 -4.62 -5.01 -5.45
C PHE A 124 -4.33 -4.22 -4.18
N TYR A 125 -5.37 -3.99 -3.38
CA TYR A 125 -5.28 -3.39 -2.06
C TYR A 125 -6.05 -4.25 -1.08
N LEU A 126 -5.41 -4.54 0.05
CA LEU A 126 -5.97 -5.32 1.14
C LEU A 126 -5.58 -4.67 2.46
N ARG A 127 -6.59 -4.26 3.24
CA ARG A 127 -6.41 -3.87 4.64
C ARG A 127 -7.27 -4.73 5.53
N ILE A 128 -6.64 -5.35 6.51
CA ILE A 128 -7.32 -6.18 7.51
C ILE A 128 -7.46 -5.36 8.79
N GLU A 129 -8.70 -5.10 9.17
CA GLU A 129 -9.04 -4.43 10.41
C GLU A 129 -9.31 -5.47 11.50
N LEU A 130 -8.72 -5.27 12.68
CA LEU A 130 -8.87 -6.16 13.82
C LEU A 130 -9.79 -5.54 14.88
N ASN A 131 -10.42 -6.39 15.68
CA ASN A 131 -11.30 -6.01 16.79
C ASN A 131 -10.53 -5.53 18.04
N ASP A 132 -9.19 -5.67 18.04
CA ASP A 132 -8.36 -5.31 19.17
C ASP A 132 -7.03 -4.67 18.77
N LYS A 133 -6.39 -4.05 19.76
CA LYS A 133 -5.12 -3.31 19.61
C LYS A 133 -3.87 -4.10 20.00
N LYS A 134 -4.01 -5.37 20.38
CA LYS A 134 -2.93 -6.21 20.94
C LYS A 134 -2.43 -7.25 19.95
N THR A 135 -3.23 -7.66 18.96
CA THR A 135 -2.74 -8.53 17.89
C THR A 135 -2.02 -7.75 16.82
N PHE A 136 -0.90 -8.32 16.43
CA PHE A 136 -0.12 -7.90 15.29
C PHE A 136 -0.07 -9.05 14.31
N LEU A 137 -0.38 -8.75 13.06
CA LEU A 137 -0.15 -9.67 11.96
C LEU A 137 1.29 -9.47 11.45
N ASN A 138 1.88 -10.56 10.96
CA ASN A 138 3.18 -10.55 10.31
C ASN A 138 3.12 -9.77 8.99
N ASP A 139 4.22 -9.78 8.25
CA ASP A 139 4.21 -9.27 6.89
C ASP A 139 3.35 -10.17 5.99
N LEU A 140 2.15 -9.69 5.65
CA LEU A 140 1.20 -10.45 4.83
C LEU A 140 1.75 -10.72 3.42
N ARG A 141 2.76 -9.96 2.96
CA ARG A 141 3.40 -10.18 1.66
C ARG A 141 4.15 -11.51 1.61
N GLU A 142 4.59 -12.06 2.74
CA GLU A 142 5.20 -13.40 2.82
C GLU A 142 4.21 -14.53 2.51
N CYS A 143 2.91 -14.24 2.61
CA CYS A 143 1.84 -15.17 2.28
C CYS A 143 1.39 -15.07 0.82
N ILE A 144 1.98 -14.16 0.04
CA ILE A 144 1.65 -13.92 -1.36
C ILE A 144 2.65 -14.70 -2.21
N LYS A 145 2.13 -15.56 -3.10
CA LYS A 145 2.95 -16.30 -4.06
C LYS A 145 2.67 -15.80 -5.47
N PHE A 146 3.73 -15.46 -6.20
CA PHE A 146 3.67 -15.14 -7.62
C PHE A 146 3.69 -16.45 -8.44
N ILE A 147 2.72 -16.62 -9.34
CA ILE A 147 2.59 -17.81 -10.19
C ILE A 147 2.65 -17.37 -11.65
N PRO A 148 3.80 -17.52 -12.33
CA PRO A 148 3.88 -17.33 -13.78
C PRO A 148 3.05 -18.40 -14.50
N SER A 149 2.58 -18.08 -15.71
CA SER A 149 1.96 -19.09 -16.59
C SER A 149 3.00 -20.14 -17.01
N ASP A 150 2.55 -21.38 -17.25
CA ASP A 150 3.43 -22.56 -17.42
C ASP A 150 4.53 -22.39 -18.50
N ASP A 151 4.25 -21.65 -19.57
CA ASP A 151 5.18 -21.45 -20.70
C ASP A 151 6.00 -20.14 -20.65
N ILE A 152 5.95 -19.41 -19.53
CA ILE A 152 6.57 -18.08 -19.43
C ILE A 152 7.70 -18.09 -18.41
N ASP A 153 8.89 -17.72 -18.89
CA ASP A 153 10.04 -17.44 -18.03
C ASP A 153 9.69 -16.29 -17.05
N PRO A 154 9.78 -16.51 -15.72
CA PRO A 154 9.47 -15.50 -14.71
C PRO A 154 10.21 -14.18 -14.89
N PHE A 155 11.43 -14.19 -15.45
CA PHE A 155 12.21 -12.97 -15.71
C PHE A 155 11.71 -12.18 -16.91
N LYS A 156 10.96 -12.81 -17.83
CA LYS A 156 10.51 -12.22 -19.10
C LYS A 156 9.06 -11.76 -19.07
N ILE A 157 8.43 -11.79 -17.90
CA ILE A 157 7.09 -11.25 -17.68
C ILE A 157 7.07 -9.78 -18.12
N GLN A 158 6.06 -9.42 -18.90
CA GLN A 158 5.86 -8.09 -19.45
C GLN A 158 4.42 -7.60 -19.28
N GLN A 159 3.47 -8.50 -19.01
CA GLN A 159 2.04 -8.18 -18.95
C GLN A 159 1.35 -8.86 -17.77
N ILE A 160 0.19 -8.31 -17.40
CA ILE A 160 -0.58 -8.71 -16.22
C ILE A 160 -1.28 -10.08 -16.37
N ASP A 161 -1.58 -10.48 -17.60
CA ASP A 161 -2.25 -11.74 -17.93
C ASP A 161 -1.32 -12.95 -17.98
N GLN A 162 0.00 -12.71 -17.94
CA GLN A 162 1.06 -13.72 -17.97
C GLN A 162 1.30 -14.39 -16.61
N PHE A 163 0.63 -13.95 -15.56
CA PHE A 163 0.75 -14.53 -14.22
C PHE A 163 -0.54 -14.40 -13.43
N GLU A 164 -0.58 -15.06 -12.29
CA GLU A 164 -1.56 -14.85 -11.24
C GLU A 164 -0.86 -14.72 -9.87
N ILE A 165 -1.60 -14.21 -8.90
CA ILE A 165 -1.17 -14.20 -7.50
C ILE A 165 -1.96 -15.25 -6.73
N ASP A 166 -1.28 -16.10 -5.97
CA ASP A 166 -1.90 -17.05 -5.04
C ASP A 166 -1.80 -16.53 -3.60
N ILE A 167 -2.96 -16.33 -2.96
CA ILE A 167 -3.09 -15.90 -1.56
C ILE A 167 -3.68 -16.99 -0.67
N SER A 168 -3.67 -18.26 -1.10
CA SER A 168 -4.21 -19.37 -0.30
C SER A 168 -3.51 -19.47 1.06
N ARG A 169 -2.17 -19.27 1.10
CA ARG A 169 -1.39 -19.24 2.33
C ARG A 169 -1.80 -18.12 3.28
N LEU A 170 -2.28 -16.99 2.74
CA LEU A 170 -2.81 -15.89 3.56
C LEU A 170 -4.07 -16.33 4.28
N THR A 171 -4.97 -17.03 3.59
CA THR A 171 -6.19 -17.59 4.20
C THR A 171 -5.84 -18.53 5.36
N ASP A 172 -4.90 -19.44 5.14
CA ASP A 172 -4.44 -20.37 6.18
C ASP A 172 -3.80 -19.63 7.38
N TYR A 173 -2.99 -18.61 7.10
CA TYR A 173 -2.37 -17.77 8.13
C TYR A 173 -3.40 -17.02 8.98
N LEU A 174 -4.55 -16.62 8.40
CA LEU A 174 -5.58 -15.84 9.08
C LEU A 174 -6.57 -16.69 9.88
N LYS A 175 -6.65 -18.01 9.66
CA LYS A 175 -7.55 -18.92 10.40
C LYS A 175 -7.45 -18.77 11.92
N PRO A 176 -6.26 -18.73 12.56
CA PRO A 176 -6.16 -18.57 14.01
C PRO A 176 -6.65 -17.21 14.53
N PHE A 177 -6.81 -16.22 13.66
CA PHE A 177 -7.21 -14.85 14.01
C PHE A 177 -8.66 -14.52 13.64
N GLU A 178 -9.43 -15.48 13.13
CA GLU A 178 -10.77 -15.27 12.56
C GLU A 178 -11.74 -14.50 13.47
N THR A 179 -11.74 -14.80 14.78
CA THR A 179 -12.58 -14.13 15.78
C THR A 179 -12.13 -12.69 16.04
N ARG A 180 -10.85 -12.39 15.80
CA ARG A 180 -10.23 -11.08 16.01
C ARG A 180 -10.30 -10.19 14.78
N ILE A 181 -10.64 -10.74 13.62
CA ILE A 181 -10.81 -9.94 12.40
C ILE A 181 -12.19 -9.26 12.44
N LYS A 182 -12.16 -7.94 12.30
CA LYS A 182 -13.34 -7.08 12.21
C LYS A 182 -13.84 -6.99 10.77
N CYS A 183 -12.95 -6.57 9.87
CA CYS A 183 -13.31 -6.27 8.48
C CYS A 183 -12.10 -6.43 7.54
N PHE A 184 -12.36 -6.91 6.33
CA PHE A 184 -11.45 -6.86 5.20
C PHE A 184 -11.87 -5.72 4.28
N HIS A 185 -10.99 -4.74 4.10
CA HIS A 185 -11.17 -3.68 3.12
C HIS A 185 -10.38 -4.05 1.86
N ILE A 186 -11.09 -4.29 0.76
CA ILE A 186 -10.54 -4.91 -0.44
C ILE A 186 -10.80 -4.02 -1.65
N TRP A 187 -9.77 -3.84 -2.47
CA TRP A 187 -9.91 -3.39 -3.85
C TRP A 187 -9.08 -4.30 -4.76
N GLN A 188 -9.67 -4.71 -5.88
CA GLN A 188 -9.05 -5.57 -6.86
C GLN A 188 -9.24 -4.96 -8.25
N ASP A 189 -8.14 -4.76 -8.96
CA ASP A 189 -8.16 -4.39 -10.37
C ASP A 189 -8.78 -5.51 -11.22
N GLN A 190 -9.54 -5.15 -12.26
CA GLN A 190 -10.26 -6.14 -13.06
C GLN A 190 -9.32 -7.07 -13.84
N MET A 191 -8.09 -6.62 -14.12
CA MET A 191 -7.12 -7.37 -14.90
C MET A 191 -6.30 -8.36 -14.06
N ILE A 192 -6.24 -8.20 -12.73
CA ILE A 192 -5.42 -9.08 -11.90
C ILE A 192 -6.18 -10.35 -11.49
N LYS A 193 -5.57 -11.49 -11.80
CA LYS A 193 -6.03 -12.81 -11.35
C LYS A 193 -5.45 -13.09 -9.97
N ILE A 194 -6.34 -13.36 -9.01
CA ILE A 194 -5.96 -13.67 -7.63
C ILE A 194 -6.64 -14.98 -7.22
N LYS A 195 -5.84 -16.03 -7.08
CA LYS A 195 -6.28 -17.33 -6.61
C LYS A 195 -6.45 -17.31 -5.08
N GLY A 196 -7.58 -17.84 -4.60
CA GLY A 196 -7.93 -17.89 -3.17
C GLY A 196 -8.67 -16.66 -2.64
N ILE A 197 -8.89 -15.63 -3.47
CA ILE A 197 -9.66 -14.45 -3.06
C ILE A 197 -11.12 -14.79 -2.77
N ASP A 198 -11.71 -15.71 -3.52
CA ASP A 198 -13.09 -16.12 -3.33
C ASP A 198 -13.27 -16.89 -2.03
N THR A 199 -12.28 -17.72 -1.64
CA THR A 199 -12.25 -18.37 -0.32
C THR A 199 -12.30 -17.34 0.82
N ILE A 200 -11.53 -16.25 0.74
CA ILE A 200 -11.60 -15.17 1.73
C ILE A 200 -12.99 -14.52 1.70
N LYS A 201 -13.53 -14.27 0.51
CA LYS A 201 -14.84 -13.64 0.36
C LYS A 201 -15.97 -14.47 0.97
N GLU A 202 -15.90 -15.79 0.82
CA GLU A 202 -16.86 -16.75 1.34
C GLU A 202 -16.69 -16.97 2.85
N GLN A 203 -15.48 -17.25 3.31
CA GLN A 203 -15.20 -17.53 4.72
C GLN A 203 -15.52 -16.32 5.61
N TYR A 204 -15.19 -15.12 5.15
CA TYR A 204 -15.41 -13.88 5.91
C TYR A 204 -16.63 -13.09 5.39
N LYS A 205 -17.62 -13.79 4.84
CA LYS A 205 -18.87 -13.18 4.37
C LYS A 205 -19.51 -12.34 5.49
N GLY A 206 -19.79 -11.07 5.18
CA GLY A 206 -20.32 -10.10 6.14
C GLY A 206 -19.27 -9.26 6.87
N LYS A 207 -17.98 -9.60 6.76
CA LYS A 207 -16.84 -8.80 7.24
C LYS A 207 -16.04 -8.21 6.08
N ILE A 208 -16.68 -7.89 4.97
CA ILE A 208 -16.00 -7.41 3.75
C ILE A 208 -16.55 -6.05 3.37
N SER A 209 -15.63 -5.13 3.15
CA SER A 209 -15.85 -3.80 2.62
C SER A 209 -15.12 -3.69 1.29
N ILE A 210 -15.87 -3.55 0.20
CA ILE A 210 -15.27 -3.30 -1.11
C ILE A 210 -15.03 -1.80 -1.23
N ILE A 211 -13.78 -1.42 -1.44
CA ILE A 211 -13.39 -0.02 -1.64
C ILE A 211 -13.71 0.36 -3.07
N ASP A 212 -14.49 1.42 -3.24
CA ASP A 212 -14.66 2.08 -4.53
C ASP A 212 -13.74 3.32 -4.57
N PRO A 213 -12.64 3.30 -5.35
CA PRO A 213 -11.71 4.41 -5.40
C PRO A 213 -12.28 5.62 -6.14
N LEU A 214 -13.45 5.56 -6.76
CA LEU A 214 -14.06 6.70 -7.44
C LEU A 214 -15.19 7.35 -6.62
N LYS A 215 -15.61 6.70 -5.53
CA LYS A 215 -16.70 7.17 -4.68
C LYS A 215 -16.21 8.25 -3.72
N LYS A 216 -16.72 9.47 -3.89
CA LYS A 216 -16.49 10.60 -2.97
C LYS A 216 -17.35 10.48 -1.72
#